data_AF-A0A660T793-F1
#
_entry.id   AF-A0A660T793-F1
#
_cell.length_a   1.000
_cell.length_b   1.000
_cell.length_c   1.000
_cell.angle_alpha   90.00
_cell.angle_beta   90.00
_cell.angle_gamma   90.00
#
_symmetry.space_group_name_H-M   'P 1'
#
loop_
_entity.id
_entity.type
_entity.pdbx_description
1 polymer ?
#
loop_
_entity_poly.entity_id
_entity_poly.type
_entity_poly.pdbx_seq_one_letter_code
_entity_poly.pdbx_strand_id
1 'polypeptide(L)' 'MRKTNYLIINGAGILPKFQKMGGNAVLYYKLEQTIKSEGKKYKFSDLTQIAEITTLMLKDLKTLDSSIYKTHRVYACDL' A
#
# COMPACT_ATOMS: atom_id res chain seq x y z
N MET A 1 15.13 22.12 -8.49
CA MET A 1 14.06 21.34 -7.81
C MET A 1 14.46 19.87 -7.79
N ARG A 2 14.52 19.21 -6.62
CA ARG A 2 14.85 17.77 -6.54
C ARG A 2 13.60 16.96 -6.91
N LYS A 3 13.73 15.97 -7.80
CA LYS A 3 12.65 15.06 -8.22
C LYS A 3 12.89 13.67 -7.60
N THR A 4 11.83 12.98 -7.21
CA THR A 4 11.88 11.60 -6.70
C THR A 4 11.37 10.61 -7.74
N ASN A 5 11.90 9.40 -7.71
CA ASN A 5 11.43 8.23 -8.45
C ASN A 5 10.63 7.26 -7.57
N TYR A 6 10.26 7.66 -6.35
CA TYR A 6 9.41 6.89 -5.43
C TYR A 6 7.97 7.41 -5.41
N LEU A 7 7.02 6.48 -5.36
CA LEU A 7 5.61 6.73 -5.13
C LEU A 7 5.21 6.13 -3.78
N ILE A 8 4.42 6.84 -2.98
CA ILE A 8 3.87 6.32 -1.73
C ILE A 8 2.38 6.01 -1.93
N ILE A 9 2.00 4.78 -1.62
CA ILE A 9 0.63 4.32 -1.52
C ILE A 9 0.29 4.30 -0.03
N ASN A 10 -0.37 5.36 0.45
CA ASN A 10 -0.63 5.54 1.89
C ASN A 10 -1.60 4.50 2.45
N GLY A 11 -2.73 4.27 1.78
CA GLY A 11 -3.73 3.36 2.29
C GLY A 11 -5.00 3.40 1.47
N ALA A 12 -5.75 2.30 1.56
CA ALA A 12 -7.06 2.16 0.97
C ALA A 12 -7.91 1.28 1.88
N GLY A 13 -9.23 1.45 1.81
CA GLY A 13 -10.18 0.75 2.67
C GLY A 13 -11.35 0.20 1.87
N ILE A 14 -11.81 -0.97 2.27
CA ILE A 14 -13.08 -1.54 1.81
C ILE A 14 -14.06 -1.50 2.97
N LEU A 15 -15.24 -0.93 2.70
CA LEU A 15 -16.33 -0.90 3.69
C LEU A 15 -16.62 -2.31 4.20
N PRO A 16 -16.90 -2.50 5.49
CA PRO A 16 -17.07 -3.83 6.10
C PRO A 16 -18.02 -4.75 5.32
N LYS A 17 -19.15 -4.22 4.82
CA LYS A 17 -20.15 -4.96 4.05
C LYS A 17 -19.67 -5.50 2.69
N PHE A 18 -18.54 -5.02 2.18
CA PHE A 18 -17.95 -5.42 0.88
C PHE A 18 -16.62 -6.17 1.03
N GLN A 19 -16.19 -6.45 2.25
CA GLN A 19 -14.97 -7.21 2.49
C GLN A 19 -15.15 -8.69 2.10
N LYS A 20 -14.04 -9.38 1.78
CA LYS A 20 -14.01 -10.80 1.39
C LYS A 20 -14.79 -11.14 0.11
N MET A 21 -15.14 -10.14 -0.69
CA MET A 21 -15.81 -10.30 -2.00
C MET A 21 -14.84 -10.10 -3.19
N GLY A 22 -13.53 -10.12 -2.95
CA GLY A 22 -12.51 -9.90 -3.98
C GLY A 22 -12.19 -8.44 -4.30
N GLY A 23 -12.77 -7.46 -3.58
CA GLY A 23 -12.54 -6.04 -3.83
C GLY A 23 -11.07 -5.60 -3.74
N ASN A 24 -10.28 -6.23 -2.84
CA ASN A 24 -8.84 -5.95 -2.73
C ASN A 24 -8.10 -6.26 -4.05
N ALA A 25 -8.45 -7.38 -4.70
CA ALA A 25 -7.83 -7.77 -5.97
C ALA A 25 -8.10 -6.74 -7.08
N VAL A 26 -9.36 -6.27 -7.20
CA VAL A 26 -9.74 -5.25 -8.19
C VAL A 26 -9.03 -3.92 -7.91
N LEU A 27 -8.98 -3.52 -6.64
CA LEU A 27 -8.32 -2.31 -6.20
C LEU A 27 -6.82 -2.33 -6.53
N TYR A 28 -6.11 -3.39 -6.15
CA TYR A 28 -4.67 -3.50 -6.42
C TYR A 28 -4.36 -3.61 -7.90
N TYR A 29 -5.16 -4.33 -8.67
CA TYR A 29 -5.02 -4.39 -10.12
C TYR A 29 -5.15 -3.00 -10.76
N LYS A 30 -6.13 -2.20 -10.33
CA LYS A 30 -6.31 -0.86 -10.88
C LYS A 30 -5.18 0.10 -10.44
N LEU A 31 -4.70 -0.03 -9.21
CA LEU A 31 -3.53 0.73 -8.72
C LEU A 31 -2.29 0.41 -9.57
N GLU A 32 -1.97 -0.87 -9.76
CA GLU A 32 -0.83 -1.31 -10.54
C GLU A 32 -0.90 -0.80 -11.99
N GLN A 33 -2.06 -0.92 -12.63
CA GLN A 33 -2.27 -0.36 -13.96
C GLN A 33 -2.06 1.16 -14.00
N THR A 34 -2.58 1.90 -13.03
CA THR A 34 -2.46 3.38 -12.98
C THR A 34 -1.00 3.80 -12.81
N ILE A 35 -0.24 3.10 -11.96
CA ILE A 35 1.19 3.35 -11.77
C ILE A 35 1.96 3.05 -13.07
N LYS A 36 1.63 1.97 -13.77
CA LYS A 36 2.29 1.63 -15.05
C LYS A 36 1.92 2.58 -16.20
N SER A 37 0.70 3.10 -16.24
CA SER A 37 0.23 3.99 -17.32
C SER A 37 0.63 5.44 -17.11
N GLU A 38 0.34 6.00 -15.94
CA GLU A 38 0.49 7.43 -15.62
C GLU A 38 1.71 7.70 -14.73
N GLY A 39 2.10 6.71 -13.93
CA GLY A 39 3.20 6.77 -12.98
C GLY A 39 4.58 6.41 -13.54
N LYS A 40 4.79 6.37 -14.87
CA LYS A 40 6.02 5.87 -15.52
C LYS A 40 7.34 6.46 -15.01
N LYS A 41 7.31 7.64 -14.37
CA LYS A 41 8.48 8.28 -13.76
C LYS A 41 8.92 7.62 -12.43
N TYR A 42 8.03 6.85 -11.80
CA TYR A 42 8.28 6.17 -10.54
C TYR A 42 8.81 4.77 -10.80
N LYS A 43 9.99 4.48 -10.27
CA LYS A 43 10.62 3.15 -10.34
C LYS A 43 10.24 2.27 -9.17
N PHE A 44 9.85 2.90 -8.05
CA PHE A 44 9.55 2.23 -6.79
C PHE A 44 8.22 2.73 -6.25
N SER A 45 7.46 1.82 -5.64
CA SER A 45 6.22 2.15 -4.92
C SER A 45 6.22 1.53 -3.54
N ASP A 46 6.00 2.33 -2.52
CA ASP A 46 5.90 1.88 -1.14
C ASP A 46 4.44 1.79 -0.70
N LEU A 47 4.05 0.63 -0.18
CA LEU A 47 2.80 0.46 0.56
C LEU A 47 3.10 0.79 2.03
N THR A 48 2.67 1.96 2.49
CA THR A 48 2.97 2.44 3.84
C THR A 48 1.77 2.28 4.78
N GLN A 49 1.97 2.55 6.08
CA GLN A 49 0.91 2.61 7.09
C GLN A 49 0.07 1.34 7.28
N ILE A 50 0.63 0.17 6.98
CA ILE A 50 0.02 -1.12 7.31
C ILE A 50 0.43 -1.48 8.74
N ALA A 51 -0.54 -1.56 9.66
CA ALA A 51 -0.26 -2.00 11.01
C ALA A 51 0.14 -3.49 11.01
N GLU A 52 1.22 -3.82 11.73
CA GLU A 52 1.79 -5.18 11.83
C GLU A 52 0.79 -6.24 12.35
N ILE A 53 -0.22 -5.81 13.10
CA ILE A 53 -1.27 -6.70 13.63
C ILE A 53 -2.34 -7.05 12.58
N THR A 54 -2.32 -6.41 11.40
CA THR A 54 -3.35 -6.54 10.37
C THR A 54 -3.05 -7.70 9.43
N THR A 55 -3.25 -8.92 9.92
CA THR A 55 -2.90 -10.17 9.20
C THR A 55 -3.49 -10.28 7.79
N LEU A 56 -4.66 -9.68 7.53
CA LEU A 56 -5.27 -9.67 6.19
C LEU A 56 -4.46 -8.83 5.19
N MET A 57 -4.14 -7.59 5.56
CA MET A 57 -3.33 -6.69 4.74
C MET A 57 -1.91 -7.22 4.52
N LEU A 58 -1.32 -7.86 5.54
CA LEU A 58 0.00 -8.50 5.41
C LEU A 58 -0.02 -9.70 4.45
N LYS A 59 -1.14 -10.42 4.35
CA LYS A 59 -1.30 -11.48 3.34
C LYS A 59 -1.42 -10.90 1.95
N ASP A 60 -2.15 -9.79 1.80
CA ASP A 60 -2.30 -9.10 0.52
C ASP A 60 -0.95 -8.60 -0.03
N LEU A 61 -0.04 -8.13 0.83
CA LEU A 61 1.33 -7.76 0.43
C LEU A 61 2.07 -8.90 -0.28
N LYS A 62 1.90 -10.15 0.17
CA LYS A 62 2.52 -11.31 -0.48
C LYS A 62 1.99 -11.56 -1.89
N THR A 63 0.74 -11.17 -2.15
CA THR A 63 0.11 -11.32 -3.47
C THR A 63 0.60 -10.26 -4.46
N LEU A 64 1.18 -9.16 -3.99
CA LEU A 64 1.64 -8.03 -4.80
C LEU A 64 3.14 -8.04 -5.12
N ASP A 65 3.80 -9.19 -4.96
CA ASP A 65 5.26 -9.34 -5.11
C ASP A 65 6.04 -8.29 -4.30
N SER A 66 5.53 -7.95 -3.12
CA SER A 66 6.11 -6.91 -2.27
C SER A 66 6.92 -7.52 -1.13
N SER A 67 7.94 -6.79 -0.70
CA SER A 67 8.76 -7.16 0.47
C SER A 67 8.70 -6.08 1.55
N ILE A 68 8.56 -6.51 2.79
CA ILE A 68 8.64 -5.61 3.95
C ILE A 68 10.12 -5.29 4.17
N TYR A 69 10.51 -4.04 3.92
CA TYR A 69 11.90 -3.58 4.08
C TYR A 69 12.09 -2.54 5.20
N LYS A 70 10.99 -1.94 5.69
CA LYS A 70 11.03 -0.90 6.73
C LYS A 70 9.82 -1.01 7.65
N THR A 71 10.10 -0.89 8.95
CA THR A 71 9.10 -0.86 10.01
C THR A 71 9.26 0.42 10.81
N HIS A 72 8.17 1.14 11.05
CA HIS A 72 8.16 2.37 11.84
C HIS A 72 7.45 2.13 13.17
N ARG A 73 7.97 2.71 14.25
CA ARG A 73 7.32 2.75 15.56
C ARG A 73 6.83 4.17 15.81
N VAL A 74 5.55 4.32 16.10
CA VAL A 74 4.94 5.60 16.44
C VAL A 74 5.01 5.78 17.95
N TYR A 75 5.59 6.88 18.39
CA TYR A 75 5.63 7.30 19.79
C TYR A 75 4.79 8.57 19.92
N ALA A 76 3.90 8.61 20.89
CA ALA A 76 3.15 9.80 21.26
C ALA A 76 3.56 10.19 22.68
N CYS A 77 3.70 11.49 22.92
CA CYS A 77 3.76 12.06 24.25
C CYS A 77 2.43 12.79 24.44
N ASP A 78 1.64 12.38 25.44
CA ASP A 78 0.42 13.11 25.78
C ASP A 78 0.86 14.47 26.34
N LEU A 79 0.45 15.55 25.67
CA LEU A 79 0.67 16.94 26.08
C LEU A 79 -0.56 17.47 26.81
#